data_AF-A0A927URM5-F1
#
_entry.id   AF-A0A927URM5-F1
#
_cell.length_a   1.000
_cell.length_b   1.000
_cell.length_c   1.000
_cell.angle_alpha   90.00
_cell.angle_beta   90.00
_cell.angle_gamma   90.00
#
_symmetry.space_group_name_H-M   'P 1'
#
loop_
_entity.id
_entity.type
_entity.pdbx_description
1 polymer ?
#
loop_
_entity_poly.entity_id
_entity_poly.type
_entity_poly.pdbx_seq_one_letter_code
_entity_poly.pdbx_strand_id
1 'polypeptide(L)'
;MKQLTIDEVIDHCERSVNRELGRMERRNDKGKYSLLYLEHLQTSEWLKELKEYKRLEEQGLLLKLPYKIGQKIYVIAKKYMPRKDCTQYVIKALRIKEYTYDSLNKLTTICEERDKDIICRRRLYESKRIFLNKEEAEKELERLNNEKN
;
A
#
# COMPACT_ATOMS: atom_id res chain seq x y z
N MET A 1 -4.41 -12.02 29.57
CA MET A 1 -3.61 -10.78 29.67
C MET A 1 -4.33 -9.66 28.93
N LYS A 2 -4.44 -8.47 29.51
CA LYS A 2 -5.01 -7.30 28.84
C LYS A 2 -3.99 -6.76 27.83
N GLN A 3 -4.38 -6.56 26.57
CA GLN A 3 -3.54 -5.88 25.58
C GLN A 3 -3.58 -4.37 25.84
N LEU A 4 -2.44 -3.70 25.73
CA LEU A 4 -2.33 -2.26 25.87
C LEU A 4 -2.82 -1.56 24.59
N THR A 5 -3.44 -0.39 24.74
CA THR A 5 -3.78 0.48 23.62
C THR A 5 -2.55 1.22 23.09
N ILE A 6 -2.61 1.72 21.84
CA ILE A 6 -1.52 2.53 21.27
C ILE A 6 -1.22 3.74 22.16
N ASP A 7 -2.25 4.37 22.74
CA ASP A 7 -2.09 5.52 23.63
C ASP A 7 -1.41 5.15 24.95
N GLU A 8 -1.75 4.00 25.53
CA GLU A 8 -1.09 3.50 26.75
C GLU A 8 0.40 3.19 26.49
N VAL A 9 0.75 2.70 25.30
CA VAL A 9 2.14 2.40 24.94
C VAL A 9 2.93 3.69 24.65
N ILE A 10 2.33 4.67 23.97
CA ILE A 10 2.96 5.98 23.74
C ILE A 10 3.26 6.66 25.09
N ASP A 11 2.26 6.76 25.98
CA ASP A 11 2.42 7.35 27.30
C ASP A 11 3.50 6.63 28.13
N HIS A 12 3.55 5.30 28.06
CA HIS A 12 4.63 4.54 28.69
C HIS A 12 6.02 4.90 28.13
N CYS A 13 6.17 4.96 26.80
CA CYS A 13 7.45 5.30 26.16
C CYS A 13 7.90 6.72 26.54
N GLU A 14 6.99 7.70 26.49
CA GLU A 14 7.30 9.09 26.85
C GLU A 14 7.70 9.23 28.32
N ARG A 15 7.01 8.52 29.23
CA ARG A 15 7.40 8.49 30.65
C ARG A 15 8.80 7.89 30.86
N SER A 16 9.13 6.84 30.11
CA SER A 16 10.47 6.23 30.16
C SER A 16 11.55 7.20 29.64
N VAL A 17 11.29 7.88 28.52
CA VAL A 17 12.17 8.92 27.97
C VAL A 17 12.40 10.05 28.99
N ASN A 18 11.33 10.61 29.55
CA ASN A 18 11.40 11.70 30.53
C ASN A 18 12.15 11.29 31.82
N ARG A 19 11.97 10.04 32.27
CA ARG A 19 12.68 9.51 33.43
C ARG A 19 14.19 9.43 33.19
N GLU A 20 14.59 8.99 32.00
CA GLU A 20 16.01 8.92 31.62
C GLU A 20 16.63 10.31 31.48
N LEU A 21 15.92 11.27 30.89
CA LEU A 21 16.36 12.67 30.83
C LEU A 21 16.61 13.25 32.23
N GLY A 22 15.64 13.10 33.14
CA GLY A 22 15.82 13.57 34.52
C GLY A 22 16.97 12.87 35.26
N ARG A 23 17.30 11.60 34.91
CA ARG A 23 18.48 10.90 35.44
C ARG A 23 19.78 11.46 34.85
N MET A 24 19.79 11.86 33.58
CA MET A 24 20.96 12.47 32.92
C MET A 24 21.25 13.86 33.48
N GLU A 25 20.20 14.69 33.64
CA GLU A 25 20.30 16.03 34.23
C GLU A 25 20.89 15.98 35.65
N ARG A 26 20.38 15.10 36.52
CA ARG A 26 20.92 14.92 37.87
C ARG A 26 22.38 14.47 37.91
N ARG A 27 22.83 13.74 36.89
CA ARG A 27 24.22 13.27 36.76
C ARG A 27 25.13 14.29 36.07
N ASN A 28 24.59 15.41 35.58
CA ASN A 28 25.28 16.35 34.69
C ASN A 28 25.94 15.63 33.48
N ASP A 29 25.29 14.56 33.02
CA ASP A 29 25.78 13.71 31.95
C ASP A 29 25.31 14.28 30.61
N LYS A 30 26.22 14.94 29.90
CA LYS A 30 25.98 15.53 28.57
C LYS A 30 26.30 14.55 27.43
N GLY A 31 26.62 13.28 27.74
CA GLY A 31 27.52 12.50 26.91
C GLY A 31 27.13 11.06 26.65
N LYS A 32 25.84 10.77 26.42
CA LYS A 32 25.29 9.71 25.51
C LYS A 32 23.89 9.31 25.97
N TYR A 33 22.97 9.23 25.02
CA TYR A 33 21.67 8.61 25.28
C TYR A 33 21.82 7.11 25.50
N SER A 34 21.14 6.58 26.52
CA SER A 34 21.06 5.13 26.73
C SER A 34 20.32 4.50 25.54
N LEU A 35 20.65 3.25 25.22
CA LEU A 35 19.94 2.50 24.17
C LEU A 35 18.44 2.47 24.45
N LEU A 36 18.06 2.27 25.71
CA LEU A 36 16.68 2.30 26.19
C LEU A 36 15.96 3.63 25.89
N TYR A 37 16.65 4.76 26.08
CA TYR A 37 16.10 6.07 25.75
C TYR A 37 15.82 6.19 24.25
N LEU A 38 16.78 5.80 23.41
CA LEU A 38 16.65 5.88 21.95
C LEU A 38 15.53 4.97 21.45
N GLU A 39 15.42 3.76 21.98
CA GLU A 39 14.36 2.81 21.64
C GLU A 39 12.98 3.35 21.99
N HIS A 40 12.77 3.87 23.20
CA HIS A 40 11.48 4.41 23.61
C HIS A 40 11.11 5.70 22.85
N LEU A 41 12.10 6.57 22.57
CA LEU A 41 11.87 7.75 21.76
C LEU A 41 11.42 7.37 20.35
N GLN A 42 12.18 6.48 19.68
CA GLN A 42 11.85 6.02 18.33
C GLN A 42 10.49 5.30 18.28
N THR A 43 10.21 4.46 19.27
CA THR A 43 8.94 3.73 19.39
C THR A 43 7.76 4.69 19.55
N SER A 44 7.89 5.70 20.41
CA SER A 44 6.86 6.72 20.62
C SER A 44 6.54 7.47 19.31
N GLU A 45 7.56 7.89 18.57
CA GLU A 45 7.37 8.62 17.30
C GLU A 45 6.70 7.75 16.24
N TRP A 46 7.15 6.50 16.05
CA TRP A 46 6.49 5.57 15.11
C TRP A 46 5.03 5.27 15.49
N LEU A 47 4.73 5.17 16.79
CA LEU A 47 3.37 4.93 17.25
C LEU A 47 2.45 6.14 17.05
N LYS A 48 2.98 7.37 17.16
CA LYS A 48 2.23 8.60 16.83
C LYS A 48 1.88 8.65 15.35
N GLU A 49 2.83 8.35 14.47
CA GLU A 49 2.56 8.24 13.03
C GLU A 49 1.52 7.15 12.74
N LEU A 50 1.65 5.97 13.36
CA LEU A 50 0.68 4.88 13.18
C LEU A 50 -0.72 5.28 13.66
N LYS A 51 -0.82 6.00 14.79
CA LYS A 51 -2.10 6.52 15.29
C LYS A 51 -2.73 7.49 14.28
N GLU A 52 -1.94 8.37 13.69
CA GLU A 52 -2.42 9.30 12.67
C GLU A 52 -2.90 8.56 11.42
N TYR A 53 -2.15 7.57 10.94
CA TYR A 53 -2.58 6.74 9.80
C TYR A 53 -3.91 6.04 10.07
N LYS A 54 -4.08 5.44 11.26
CA LYS A 54 -5.35 4.79 11.63
C LYS A 54 -6.51 5.77 11.65
N ARG A 55 -6.29 6.98 12.20
CA ARG A 55 -7.30 8.05 12.21
C ARG A 55 -7.69 8.48 10.79
N LEU A 56 -6.72 8.65 9.90
CA LEU A 56 -6.97 8.99 8.50
C LEU A 56 -7.70 7.86 7.75
N GLU A 57 -7.43 6.59 8.10
CA GLU A 57 -8.14 5.43 7.56
C GLU A 57 -9.61 5.42 7.99
N GLU A 58 -9.89 5.64 9.28
CA GLU A 58 -11.25 5.72 9.84
C GLU A 58 -12.08 6.87 9.24
N GLN A 59 -11.43 8.00 8.93
CA GLN A 59 -12.08 9.14 8.27
C GLN A 59 -12.29 8.93 6.76
N GLY A 60 -11.80 7.83 6.20
CA GLY A 60 -11.86 7.56 4.75
C GLY A 60 -10.95 8.47 3.92
N LEU A 61 -9.96 9.10 4.54
CA LEU A 61 -8.99 9.99 3.86
C LEU A 61 -7.83 9.21 3.22
N LEU A 62 -7.67 7.93 3.57
CA LEU A 62 -6.67 7.06 2.95
C LEU A 62 -7.29 6.22 1.84
N LEU A 63 -6.62 6.21 0.69
CA LEU A 63 -6.92 5.32 -0.43
C LEU A 63 -6.07 4.06 -0.32
N LYS A 64 -6.71 2.92 -0.08
CA LYS A 64 -6.04 1.62 -0.19
C LYS A 64 -5.78 1.31 -1.65
N LEU A 65 -4.50 1.26 -2.02
CA LEU A 65 -4.10 0.91 -3.38
C LEU A 65 -4.39 -0.58 -3.61
N PRO A 66 -5.02 -0.96 -4.74
CA PRO A 66 -5.35 -2.35 -5.03
C PRO A 66 -4.08 -3.20 -5.27
N TYR A 67 -2.99 -2.56 -5.69
CA TYR A 67 -1.73 -3.21 -6.03
C TYR A 67 -0.53 -2.36 -5.62
N LYS A 68 0.58 -3.02 -5.32
CA LYS A 68 1.85 -2.33 -4.99
C LYS A 68 2.54 -1.84 -6.26
N ILE A 69 3.22 -0.70 -6.16
CA ILE A 69 4.16 -0.28 -7.21
C ILE A 69 5.32 -1.28 -7.27
N GLY A 70 5.75 -1.63 -8.47
CA GLY A 70 6.71 -2.70 -8.76
C GLY A 70 6.11 -4.11 -8.79
N GLN A 71 4.81 -4.26 -8.47
CA GLN A 71 4.17 -5.57 -8.49
C GLN A 71 3.98 -6.09 -9.92
N LYS A 72 4.30 -7.37 -10.12
CA LYS A 72 3.98 -8.10 -11.35
C LYS A 72 2.50 -8.46 -11.34
N ILE A 73 1.82 -8.20 -12.44
CA ILE A 73 0.42 -8.56 -12.66
C ILE A 73 0.26 -9.21 -14.04
N TYR A 74 -0.75 -10.05 -14.16
CA TYR A 74 -1.10 -10.74 -15.40
C TYR A 74 -2.46 -10.25 -15.87
N VAL A 75 -2.55 -9.84 -17.13
CA VAL A 75 -3.72 -9.14 -17.65
C VAL A 75 -4.22 -9.83 -18.91
N ILE A 76 -5.50 -10.24 -18.91
CA ILE A 76 -6.12 -10.90 -20.07
C ILE A 76 -6.77 -9.86 -20.98
N ALA A 77 -6.30 -9.69 -22.22
CA ALA A 77 -6.85 -8.70 -23.16
C ALA A 77 -8.33 -8.93 -23.52
N LYS A 78 -9.06 -7.87 -23.93
CA LYS A 78 -10.45 -7.98 -24.44
C LYS A 78 -10.47 -8.38 -25.93
N LYS A 79 -11.63 -8.87 -26.39
CA LYS A 79 -11.94 -9.43 -27.73
C LYS A 79 -11.50 -8.59 -28.95
N TYR A 80 -11.23 -7.29 -28.78
CA TYR A 80 -10.84 -6.36 -29.85
C TYR A 80 -9.32 -6.21 -30.02
N MET A 81 -8.51 -6.87 -29.21
CA MET A 81 -7.06 -6.96 -29.44
C MET A 81 -6.75 -8.20 -30.28
N PRO A 82 -5.83 -8.10 -31.25
CA PRO A 82 -5.47 -9.21 -32.14
C PRO A 82 -4.81 -10.39 -31.41
N ARG A 83 -4.40 -10.20 -30.15
CA ARG A 83 -3.87 -11.26 -29.27
C ARG A 83 -4.79 -11.43 -28.05
N LYS A 84 -5.43 -12.59 -27.92
CA LYS A 84 -6.18 -13.01 -26.73
C LYS A 84 -5.23 -13.67 -25.73
N ASP A 85 -4.11 -13.02 -25.45
CA ASP A 85 -3.06 -13.62 -24.64
C ASP A 85 -3.12 -13.11 -23.20
N CYS A 86 -2.55 -13.92 -22.30
CA CYS A 86 -2.22 -13.50 -20.95
C CYS A 86 -0.88 -12.78 -21.00
N THR A 87 -0.88 -11.46 -20.78
CA THR A 87 0.34 -10.65 -20.83
C THR A 87 0.75 -10.22 -19.43
N GLN A 88 2.04 -10.35 -19.15
CA GLN A 88 2.63 -9.90 -17.89
C GLN A 88 2.97 -8.41 -17.96
N TYR A 89 2.62 -7.69 -16.90
CA TYR A 89 2.94 -6.28 -16.71
C TYR A 89 3.61 -6.05 -15.35
N VAL A 90 4.37 -4.97 -15.25
CA VAL A 90 4.85 -4.44 -13.96
C VAL A 90 4.18 -3.09 -13.73
N ILE A 91 3.61 -2.92 -12.54
CA ILE A 91 3.01 -1.65 -12.15
C ILE A 91 4.12 -0.65 -11.86
N LYS A 92 4.23 0.42 -12.64
CA LYS A 92 5.20 1.49 -12.35
C LYS A 92 4.59 2.68 -11.63
N ALA A 93 3.34 3.00 -11.94
CA ALA A 93 2.67 4.15 -11.34
C ALA A 93 1.16 3.96 -11.29
N LEU A 94 0.51 4.62 -10.34
CA LEU A 94 -0.94 4.76 -10.26
C LEU A 94 -1.28 6.21 -10.56
N ARG A 95 -2.20 6.45 -11.51
CA ARG A 95 -2.69 7.79 -11.84
C ARG A 95 -4.18 7.87 -11.57
N ILE A 96 -4.58 8.85 -10.76
CA ILE A 96 -5.98 9.21 -10.61
C ILE A 96 -6.33 10.11 -11.80
N LYS A 97 -7.38 9.76 -12.53
CA LYS A 97 -7.91 10.59 -13.61
C LYS A 97 -9.35 10.95 -13.30
N GLU A 98 -9.63 12.24 -13.30
CA GLU A 98 -10.97 12.77 -13.30
C GLU A 98 -11.57 12.60 -14.70
N TYR A 99 -12.76 12.04 -14.77
CA TYR A 99 -13.52 11.93 -16.01
C TYR A 99 -14.73 12.85 -15.90
N THR A 100 -14.71 13.93 -16.67
CA THR A 100 -15.75 14.98 -16.67
C THR A 100 -17.13 14.48 -17.07
N TYR A 101 -17.23 13.35 -17.77
CA TYR A 101 -18.51 12.82 -18.27
C TYR A 101 -19.29 11.96 -17.26
N ASP A 102 -18.63 11.44 -16.21
CA ASP A 102 -19.20 10.38 -15.35
C ASP A 102 -19.23 10.72 -13.85
N SER A 103 -18.88 11.95 -13.46
CA SER A 103 -18.82 12.43 -12.06
C SER A 103 -18.01 11.53 -11.10
N LEU A 104 -17.22 10.60 -11.64
CA LEU A 104 -16.48 9.57 -10.91
C LEU A 104 -15.00 9.76 -11.18
N ASN A 105 -14.24 10.07 -10.13
CA ASN A 105 -12.78 9.98 -10.14
C ASN A 105 -12.40 8.50 -10.31
N LYS A 106 -11.75 8.15 -11.42
CA LYS A 106 -11.36 6.76 -11.72
C LYS A 106 -9.87 6.60 -11.46
N LEU A 107 -9.52 5.68 -10.55
CA LEU A 107 -8.14 5.24 -10.38
C LEU A 107 -7.73 4.43 -11.62
N THR A 108 -6.67 4.85 -12.29
CA THR A 108 -6.09 4.17 -13.45
C THR A 108 -4.67 3.74 -13.14
N THR A 109 -4.27 2.52 -13.49
CA THR A 109 -2.91 2.02 -13.28
C THR A 109 -2.12 2.19 -14.58
N ILE A 110 -0.91 2.71 -14.46
CA ILE A 110 0.07 2.67 -15.54
C ILE A 110 0.92 1.43 -15.34
N CYS A 111 0.80 0.55 -16.32
CA CYS A 111 1.57 -0.66 -16.45
C CYS A 111 2.57 -0.45 -17.59
N GLU A 112 3.75 -1.04 -17.50
CA GLU A 112 4.62 -1.14 -18.67
C GLU A 112 4.72 -2.59 -19.14
N GLU A 113 4.75 -2.76 -20.47
CA GLU A 113 5.16 -3.99 -21.12
C GLU A 113 6.43 -3.69 -21.91
N ARG A 114 7.54 -4.36 -21.57
CA ARG A 114 8.75 -4.49 -22.39
C ARG A 114 9.07 -3.26 -23.27
N ASP A 115 9.45 -2.16 -22.62
CA ASP A 115 9.92 -0.91 -23.24
C ASP A 115 8.91 -0.13 -24.10
N LYS A 116 7.59 -0.33 -23.90
CA LYS A 116 6.57 0.60 -24.41
C LYS A 116 5.60 0.97 -23.28
N ASP A 117 5.36 2.28 -23.13
CA ASP A 117 4.33 2.84 -22.25
C ASP A 117 2.94 2.40 -22.72
N ILE A 118 2.50 1.21 -22.35
CA ILE A 118 1.13 0.80 -22.54
C ILE A 118 0.33 1.33 -21.36
N ILE A 119 -0.33 2.47 -21.53
CA ILE A 119 -1.33 2.92 -20.56
C ILE A 119 -2.43 1.85 -20.51
N CYS A 120 -2.36 0.94 -19.53
CA CYS A 120 -3.47 0.06 -19.17
C CYS A 120 -4.60 0.92 -18.61
N ARG A 121 -5.37 1.54 -19.51
CA ARG A 121 -6.65 2.21 -19.21
C ARG A 121 -7.68 1.15 -18.83
N ARG A 122 -7.46 0.42 -17.74
CA ARG A 122 -8.38 -0.58 -17.25
C ARG A 122 -8.94 -0.14 -15.92
N ARG A 123 -10.27 -0.19 -15.83
CA ARG A 123 -11.02 0.00 -14.59
C ARG A 123 -10.59 -1.08 -13.61
N LEU A 124 -9.65 -0.79 -12.72
CA LEU A 124 -9.10 -1.78 -11.77
C LEU A 124 -10.20 -2.31 -10.84
N TYR A 125 -11.18 -1.47 -10.54
CA TYR A 125 -12.33 -1.83 -9.69
C TYR A 125 -13.33 -2.80 -10.36
N GLU A 126 -13.29 -2.97 -11.68
CA GLU A 126 -14.26 -3.84 -12.41
C GLU A 126 -13.61 -5.05 -13.09
N SER A 127 -12.27 -5.18 -13.06
CA SER A 127 -11.59 -6.11 -13.95
C SER A 127 -11.39 -7.49 -13.31
N LYS A 128 -12.38 -8.37 -13.51
CA LYS A 128 -12.31 -9.85 -13.39
C LYS A 128 -11.21 -10.51 -14.26
N ARG A 129 -10.18 -9.76 -14.67
CA ARG A 129 -9.20 -10.11 -15.71
C ARG A 129 -7.78 -9.60 -15.40
N ILE A 130 -7.54 -9.16 -14.16
CA ILE A 130 -6.21 -8.83 -13.64
C ILE A 130 -5.92 -9.82 -12.51
N PHE A 131 -4.78 -10.49 -12.59
CA PHE A 131 -4.39 -11.53 -11.66
C PHE A 131 -2.99 -11.27 -11.10
N LEU A 132 -2.76 -11.71 -9.87
CA LEU A 132 -1.44 -11.66 -9.26
C LEU A 132 -0.57 -12.85 -9.68
N ASN A 133 -1.20 -13.99 -9.95
CA ASN A 133 -0.53 -15.20 -10.38
C ASN A 133 -0.81 -15.49 -11.88
N LYS A 134 0.20 -16.03 -12.55
CA LYS A 134 0.12 -16.46 -13.95
C LYS A 134 -0.87 -17.61 -14.12
N GLU A 135 -0.80 -18.60 -13.23
CA GLU A 135 -1.62 -19.82 -13.29
C GLU A 135 -3.12 -19.50 -13.17
N GLU A 136 -3.48 -18.60 -12.25
CA GLU A 136 -4.85 -18.10 -12.10
C GLU A 136 -5.33 -17.39 -13.38
N ALA A 137 -4.46 -16.59 -13.99
CA ALA A 137 -4.76 -15.88 -15.23
C ALA A 137 -4.96 -16.84 -16.41
N GLU A 138 -4.11 -17.86 -16.54
CA GLU A 138 -4.20 -18.85 -17.61
C GLU A 138 -5.45 -19.72 -17.46
N LYS A 139 -5.79 -20.12 -16.24
CA LYS A 139 -7.02 -20.88 -15.95
C LYS A 139 -8.28 -20.09 -16.30
N GLU A 140 -8.33 -18.80 -15.96
CA GLU A 140 -9.47 -17.95 -16.36
C GLU A 140 -9.48 -17.70 -17.88
N LEU A 141 -8.32 -17.57 -18.52
CA LEU A 141 -8.23 -17.45 -19.97
C LEU A 141 -8.80 -18.69 -20.67
N GLU A 142 -8.47 -19.88 -20.18
CA GLU A 142 -9.00 -21.15 -20.67
C GLU A 142 -10.52 -21.22 -20.51
N ARG A 143 -11.05 -20.87 -19.33
CA ARG A 143 -12.51 -20.76 -19.09
C ARG A 143 -13.18 -19.83 -20.10
N LEU A 144 -12.63 -18.64 -20.31
CA LEU A 144 -13.18 -17.64 -21.23
C LEU A 144 -13.09 -18.04 -22.71
N ASN A 145 -12.19 -18.96 -23.06
CA ASN A 145 -12.11 -19.55 -24.39
C ASN A 145 -13.12 -20.70 -24.55
N ASN A 146 -13.30 -21.52 -23.51
CA ASN A 146 -14.25 -22.64 -23.51
C ASN A 146 -15.72 -22.20 -23.46
N GLU A 147 -16.05 -21.10 -22.77
CA GLU A 147 -17.40 -20.50 -22.75
C GLU A 147 -17.85 -19.88 -24.09
N LYS A 148 -16.96 -19.82 -25.09
CA LYS A 148 -17.25 -19.25 -26.42
C LYS A 148 -17.40 -20.30 -27.52
N ASN A 149 -17.17 -21.58 -27.21
CA ASN A 149 -17.47 -22.71 -28.08
C ASN A 149 -18.85 -23.28 -27.73
#